data_AF-A0AAN8ZK52-F1
#
_entry.id   AF-A0AAN8ZK52-F1
#
_cell.length_a   1.000
_cell.length_b   1.000
_cell.length_c   1.000
_cell.angle_alpha   90.00
_cell.angle_beta   90.00
_cell.angle_gamma   90.00
#
_symmetry.space_group_name_H-M   'P 1'
#
loop_
_entity.id
_entity.type
_entity.pdbx_description
1 polymer ?
#
loop_
_entity_poly.entity_id
_entity_poly.type
_entity_poly.pdbx_seq_one_letter_code
_entity_poly.pdbx_strand_id
1 'polypeptide(L)'
;MSGCSSNFIFLNVALGVLMCAFTPSVVDARAFFVFGDSLVDNGNNNYLATTARADSPPYGIDYPTHQPTGRFSNGLNIPDIISERLGSEATLPCLSPELQGEKLLVGANFASAGIGILNDTGVQFLNIIRIYRQLQYFEEYQQRVAALIGPQQTEQLVNKALVLITLGGNDYVNNYFLVPYSARSRQFSLPDYGRFLVTEYQKILERLYELGARRVIVTGTGPMGCVPAELATRSRGGQCATEPNKAAALFNPLLAQMIQQLNNDIGSDVFIAANTAQSHKDFISDPQAFGFVTSKIACCGQGPYNGVGLCTPASNLCADRSKYAFWDPFHPTEKANRIIVEQLFNGDSTYMTPMNLSTILALDKDV
;
A
#
# COMPACT_ATOMS: atom_id res chain seq x y z
N MET A 1 -33.43 -45.98 71.62
CA MET A 1 -33.15 -44.58 72.02
C MET A 1 -31.63 -44.41 71.95
N SER A 2 -31.12 -43.90 70.82
CA SER A 2 -30.58 -42.52 70.69
C SER A 2 -29.18 -42.41 71.34
N GLY A 3 -28.08 -42.06 70.68
CA GLY A 3 -27.84 -41.61 69.31
C GLY A 3 -26.35 -41.27 69.09
N CYS A 4 -26.04 -40.94 67.84
CA CYS A 4 -24.90 -40.17 67.31
C CYS A 4 -23.45 -40.62 67.60
N SER A 5 -22.90 -41.39 66.67
CA SER A 5 -21.46 -41.39 66.34
C SER A 5 -21.23 -40.50 65.11
N SER A 6 -20.47 -39.42 65.28
CA SER A 6 -20.11 -38.45 64.23
C SER A 6 -19.03 -39.03 63.31
N ASN A 7 -19.41 -39.42 62.09
CA ASN A 7 -18.46 -39.69 61.01
C ASN A 7 -18.07 -38.36 60.32
N PHE A 8 -16.84 -37.92 60.54
CA PHE A 8 -16.22 -36.89 59.70
C PHE A 8 -15.84 -37.50 58.35
N ILE A 9 -16.64 -37.24 57.33
CA ILE A 9 -16.29 -37.50 55.93
C ILE A 9 -15.46 -36.31 55.43
N PHE A 10 -14.15 -36.51 55.25
CA PHE A 10 -13.31 -35.57 54.51
C PHE A 10 -13.66 -35.68 53.01
N LEU A 11 -14.46 -34.74 52.51
CA LEU A 11 -14.70 -34.58 51.08
C LEU A 11 -13.51 -33.84 50.47
N ASN A 12 -12.55 -34.56 49.90
CA ASN A 12 -11.51 -33.97 49.06
C ASN A 12 -12.12 -33.56 47.73
N VAL A 13 -12.49 -32.28 47.60
CA VAL A 13 -12.83 -31.68 46.31
C VAL A 13 -11.51 -31.27 45.65
N ALA A 14 -10.98 -32.16 44.80
CA ALA A 14 -9.90 -31.82 43.90
C ALA A 14 -10.46 -30.92 42.79
N LEU A 15 -10.28 -29.60 42.93
CA LEU A 15 -10.59 -28.64 41.89
C LEU A 15 -9.52 -28.73 40.80
N GLY A 16 -9.77 -29.59 39.80
CA GLY A 16 -8.95 -29.66 38.60
C GLY A 16 -9.12 -28.38 37.79
N VAL A 17 -8.18 -27.45 37.91
CA VAL A 17 -8.07 -26.31 37.00
C VAL A 17 -7.63 -26.87 35.65
N LEU A 18 -8.59 -27.05 34.74
CA LEU A 18 -8.28 -27.26 33.33
C LEU A 18 -7.69 -25.94 32.82
N MET A 19 -6.36 -25.81 32.85
CA MET A 19 -5.68 -24.81 32.03
C MET A 19 -5.90 -25.26 30.59
N CYS A 20 -6.93 -24.72 29.94
CA CYS A 20 -6.94 -24.60 28.49
C CYS A 20 -5.71 -23.78 28.13
N ALA A 21 -4.63 -24.46 27.75
CA ALA A 21 -3.56 -23.85 27.00
C ALA A 21 -4.21 -23.30 25.73
N PHE A 22 -4.56 -22.02 25.73
CA PHE A 22 -4.70 -21.27 24.51
C PHE A 22 -3.29 -21.23 23.92
N THR A 23 -2.93 -22.25 23.15
CA THR A 23 -1.98 -22.03 22.08
C THR A 23 -2.63 -20.96 21.22
N PRO A 24 -2.09 -19.73 21.12
CA PRO A 24 -2.58 -18.84 20.08
C PRO A 24 -2.47 -19.65 18.80
N SER A 25 -3.57 -19.80 18.08
CA SER A 25 -3.50 -20.25 16.71
C SER A 25 -2.54 -19.27 16.04
N VAL A 26 -1.29 -19.67 15.83
CA VAL A 26 -0.41 -19.00 14.91
C VAL A 26 -1.14 -19.17 13.59
N VAL A 27 -1.92 -18.14 13.22
CA VAL A 27 -2.30 -17.98 11.83
C VAL A 27 -0.95 -17.99 11.14
N ASP A 28 -0.68 -19.05 10.38
CA ASP A 28 0.61 -19.25 9.71
C ASP A 28 0.94 -17.93 9.00
N ALA A 29 1.92 -17.20 9.53
CA ALA A 29 2.04 -15.77 9.23
C ALA A 29 2.47 -15.66 7.77
N ARG A 30 1.57 -15.13 6.93
CA ARG A 30 1.81 -15.03 5.49
C ARG A 30 2.86 -13.96 5.22
N ALA A 31 3.93 -14.33 4.51
CA ALA A 31 4.90 -13.37 4.04
C ALA A 31 4.24 -12.29 3.16
N PHE A 32 4.71 -11.04 3.26
CA PHE A 32 4.15 -9.92 2.53
C PHE A 32 5.24 -9.16 1.75
N PHE A 33 5.07 -9.05 0.44
CA PHE A 33 5.98 -8.31 -0.42
C PHE A 33 5.30 -7.08 -1.01
N VAL A 34 5.97 -5.93 -0.92
CA VAL A 34 5.40 -4.65 -1.36
C VAL A 34 6.29 -4.01 -2.40
N PHE A 35 5.70 -3.59 -3.52
CA PHE A 35 6.36 -2.91 -4.62
C PHE A 35 5.61 -1.63 -4.95
N GLY A 36 6.30 -0.65 -5.50
CA GLY A 36 5.66 0.55 -6.01
C GLY A 36 6.27 1.85 -5.53
N ASP A 37 5.41 2.84 -5.33
CA ASP A 37 5.79 4.23 -5.08
C ASP A 37 5.56 4.70 -3.63
N SER A 38 5.46 6.02 -3.43
CA SER A 38 5.34 6.68 -2.13
C SER A 38 4.08 6.32 -1.35
N LEU A 39 3.02 5.84 -2.01
CA LEU A 39 1.79 5.42 -1.33
C LEU A 39 2.00 4.20 -0.43
N VAL A 40 3.04 3.42 -0.71
CA VAL A 40 3.34 2.18 0.00
C VAL A 40 4.79 2.10 0.48
N ASP A 41 5.65 3.09 0.20
CA ASP A 41 7.00 3.19 0.76
C ASP A 41 6.94 3.36 2.29
N ASN A 42 7.75 2.57 3.00
CA ASN A 42 7.88 2.59 4.45
C ASN A 42 9.26 3.04 4.94
N GLY A 43 10.13 3.53 4.03
CA GLY A 43 11.41 4.15 4.38
C GLY A 43 12.60 3.78 3.49
N ASN A 44 12.42 3.17 2.32
CA ASN A 44 13.56 2.88 1.44
C ASN A 44 14.26 4.16 0.98
N ASN A 45 13.50 5.22 0.73
CA ASN A 45 14.06 6.50 0.30
C ASN A 45 14.96 7.18 1.35
N ASN A 46 14.87 6.78 2.63
CA ASN A 46 15.72 7.28 3.70
C ASN A 46 17.20 6.92 3.46
N TYR A 47 17.47 5.86 2.70
CA TYR A 47 18.80 5.35 2.39
C TYR A 47 19.38 5.92 1.08
N LEU A 48 18.66 6.83 0.40
CA LEU A 48 19.02 7.32 -0.96
C LEU A 48 19.24 8.83 -0.98
N ALA A 49 20.26 9.34 -1.65
CA ALA A 49 20.38 10.79 -1.86
C ALA A 49 19.29 11.31 -2.83
N THR A 50 18.13 11.67 -2.29
CA THR A 50 16.89 12.02 -3.02
C THR A 50 16.13 13.14 -2.33
N THR A 51 15.32 13.86 -3.10
CA THR A 51 14.36 14.84 -2.58
C THR A 51 13.00 14.22 -2.25
N ALA A 52 12.73 12.99 -2.70
CA ALA A 52 11.49 12.27 -2.37
C ALA A 52 11.65 11.54 -1.03
N ARG A 53 11.63 12.29 0.09
CA ARG A 53 11.75 11.74 1.45
C ARG A 53 10.61 12.19 2.37
N ALA A 54 10.27 11.34 3.33
CA ALA A 54 9.30 11.57 4.40
C ALA A 54 9.88 11.19 5.78
N ASP A 55 11.19 11.36 5.95
CA ASP A 55 11.98 11.04 7.15
C ASP A 55 12.25 12.26 8.05
N SER A 56 11.42 13.29 7.92
CA SER A 56 11.52 14.53 8.70
C SER A 56 10.15 14.93 9.26
N PRO A 57 10.09 15.62 10.42
CA PRO A 57 8.83 16.10 10.96
C PRO A 57 8.11 17.03 9.98
N PRO A 58 6.76 17.04 9.95
CA PRO A 58 5.86 16.32 10.87
C PRO A 58 5.41 14.92 10.39
N TYR A 59 6.06 14.32 9.38
CA TYR A 59 5.73 12.94 9.00
C TYR A 59 5.90 11.98 10.19
N GLY A 60 5.02 10.98 10.29
CA GLY A 60 5.04 10.00 11.38
C GLY A 60 4.62 10.53 12.76
N ILE A 61 4.05 11.73 12.87
CA ILE A 61 3.58 12.31 14.14
C ILE A 61 2.59 11.42 14.91
N ASP A 62 1.75 10.67 14.19
CA ASP A 62 0.77 9.73 14.73
C ASP A 62 1.26 8.26 14.66
N TYR A 63 2.45 8.02 14.11
CA TYR A 63 3.06 6.69 14.14
C TYR A 63 3.33 6.27 15.61
N PRO A 64 3.34 4.98 15.98
CA PRO A 64 3.49 4.56 17.38
C PRO A 64 4.72 5.10 18.11
N THR A 65 5.82 5.39 17.40
CA THR A 65 7.03 5.99 17.97
C THR A 65 7.02 7.52 17.97
N HIS A 66 6.02 8.14 17.34
CA HIS A 66 5.94 9.58 17.07
C HIS A 66 7.15 10.15 16.31
N GLN A 67 7.89 9.29 15.60
CA GLN A 67 9.05 9.67 14.81
C GLN A 67 8.77 9.51 13.31
N PRO A 68 9.38 10.36 12.46
CA PRO A 68 9.35 10.16 11.02
C PRO A 68 10.02 8.84 10.64
N THR A 69 9.32 8.00 9.89
CA THR A 69 9.84 6.69 9.45
C THR A 69 10.17 6.65 7.96
N GLY A 70 9.82 7.68 7.17
CA GLY A 70 9.84 7.62 5.71
C GLY A 70 8.52 7.21 5.06
N ARG A 71 7.45 7.03 5.85
CA ARG A 71 6.08 6.87 5.33
C ARG A 71 5.53 8.23 4.95
N PHE A 72 4.98 8.37 3.75
CA PHE A 72 4.33 9.59 3.29
C PHE A 72 2.92 9.74 3.89
N SER A 73 2.84 9.78 5.22
CA SER A 73 1.58 9.95 5.97
C SER A 73 1.86 10.52 7.38
N ASN A 74 0.81 10.85 8.11
CA ASN A 74 0.92 11.17 9.54
C ASN A 74 1.28 9.95 10.39
N GLY A 75 0.98 8.74 9.92
CA GLY A 75 1.24 7.49 10.65
C GLY A 75 1.38 6.30 9.70
N LEU A 76 0.52 5.30 9.87
CA LEU A 76 0.53 4.07 9.06
C LEU A 76 0.06 4.30 7.61
N ASN A 77 0.71 3.63 6.67
CA ASN A 77 0.31 3.55 5.27
C ASN A 77 -0.44 2.23 4.98
N ILE A 78 -0.86 2.04 3.73
CA ILE A 78 -1.65 0.87 3.30
C ILE A 78 -0.98 -0.48 3.69
N PRO A 79 0.30 -0.74 3.36
CA PRO A 79 1.00 -1.95 3.77
C PRO A 79 0.99 -2.24 5.26
N ASP A 80 1.18 -1.22 6.08
CA ASP A 80 1.19 -1.40 7.54
C ASP A 80 -0.16 -1.91 8.04
N ILE A 81 -1.24 -1.28 7.55
CA ILE A 81 -2.60 -1.61 7.98
C ILE A 81 -3.01 -2.98 7.43
N ILE A 82 -2.54 -3.36 6.23
CA ILE A 82 -2.68 -4.74 5.73
C ILE A 82 -1.94 -5.71 6.67
N SER A 83 -0.72 -5.39 7.10
CA SER A 83 0.05 -6.24 8.01
C SER A 83 -0.65 -6.42 9.37
N GLU A 84 -1.23 -5.34 9.92
CA GLU A 84 -2.07 -5.41 11.13
C GLU A 84 -3.24 -6.41 10.95
N ARG A 85 -3.89 -6.38 9.78
CA ARG A 85 -5.01 -7.28 9.46
C ARG A 85 -4.59 -8.73 9.26
N LEU A 86 -3.37 -8.96 8.77
CA LEU A 86 -2.76 -10.28 8.68
C LEU A 86 -2.36 -10.84 10.05
N GLY A 87 -2.35 -10.00 11.10
CA GLY A 87 -1.79 -10.35 12.40
C GLY A 87 -0.27 -10.52 12.35
N SER A 88 0.39 -9.90 11.37
CA SER A 88 1.83 -9.93 11.18
C SER A 88 2.46 -8.60 11.59
N GLU A 89 3.74 -8.63 11.93
CA GLU A 89 4.50 -7.40 12.09
C GLU A 89 4.64 -6.67 10.73
N ALA A 90 4.85 -5.35 10.78
CA ALA A 90 5.05 -4.56 9.57
C ALA A 90 6.34 -4.99 8.85
N THR A 91 6.29 -5.08 7.53
CA THR A 91 7.47 -5.35 6.71
C THR A 91 8.51 -4.24 6.87
N LEU A 92 9.78 -4.59 6.73
CA LEU A 92 10.89 -3.62 6.73
C LEU A 92 11.23 -3.16 5.31
N PRO A 93 11.77 -1.93 5.14
CA PRO A 93 12.36 -1.51 3.87
C PRO A 93 13.46 -2.48 3.42
N CYS A 94 13.55 -2.80 2.14
CA CYS A 94 14.55 -3.72 1.59
C CYS A 94 16.00 -3.26 1.82
N LEU A 95 16.21 -1.94 1.94
CA LEU A 95 17.50 -1.33 2.25
C LEU A 95 17.80 -1.22 3.76
N SER A 96 16.86 -1.63 4.62
CA SER A 96 17.08 -1.57 6.07
C SER A 96 18.14 -2.59 6.52
N PRO A 97 19.13 -2.18 7.33
CA PRO A 97 20.08 -3.13 7.93
C PRO A 97 19.41 -4.10 8.90
N GLU A 98 18.21 -3.78 9.40
CA GLU A 98 17.43 -4.65 10.29
C GLU A 98 16.72 -5.79 9.54
N LEU A 99 16.60 -5.72 8.21
CA LEU A 99 16.01 -6.78 7.40
C LEU A 99 17.00 -7.94 7.25
N GLN A 100 17.13 -8.76 8.30
CA GLN A 100 18.04 -9.90 8.37
C GLN A 100 17.47 -11.02 9.27
N GLY A 101 18.01 -12.24 9.14
CA GLY A 101 17.55 -13.39 9.93
C GLY A 101 16.06 -13.68 9.74
N GLU A 102 15.35 -13.99 10.82
CA GLU A 102 13.92 -14.32 10.79
C GLU A 102 13.02 -13.18 10.27
N LYS A 103 13.48 -11.92 10.28
CA LYS A 103 12.76 -10.80 9.65
C LYS A 103 12.59 -10.98 8.15
N LEU A 104 13.46 -11.77 7.51
CA LEU A 104 13.31 -12.17 6.10
C LEU A 104 12.17 -13.17 5.86
N LEU A 105 11.55 -13.73 6.90
CA LEU A 105 10.41 -14.65 6.74
C LEU A 105 9.08 -13.91 6.75
N VAL A 106 9.05 -12.70 7.31
CA VAL A 106 7.87 -11.81 7.32
C VAL A 106 7.60 -11.21 5.94
N GLY A 107 8.66 -10.99 5.17
CA GLY A 107 8.59 -10.28 3.90
C GLY A 107 9.36 -8.96 3.92
N ALA A 108 9.22 -8.18 2.85
CA ALA A 108 9.95 -6.94 2.67
C ALA A 108 9.19 -5.95 1.80
N ASN A 109 9.48 -4.67 2.02
CA ASN A 109 8.99 -3.58 1.20
C ASN A 109 10.09 -3.08 0.28
N PHE A 110 9.87 -3.19 -1.03
CA PHE A 110 10.78 -2.76 -2.09
C PHE A 110 10.38 -1.41 -2.70
N ALA A 111 9.25 -0.84 -2.28
CA ALA A 111 8.72 0.39 -2.85
C ALA A 111 9.64 1.59 -2.60
N SER A 112 9.55 2.59 -3.48
CA SER A 112 10.38 3.79 -3.42
C SER A 112 9.63 4.99 -3.95
N ALA A 113 9.58 6.07 -3.18
CA ALA A 113 8.84 7.26 -3.57
C ALA A 113 9.30 7.88 -4.89
N GLY A 114 8.33 8.36 -5.67
CA GLY A 114 8.54 9.07 -6.93
C GLY A 114 8.67 8.20 -8.17
N ILE A 115 8.73 6.87 -8.03
CA ILE A 115 8.83 5.97 -9.18
C ILE A 115 7.50 5.86 -9.91
N GLY A 116 7.56 5.45 -11.17
CA GLY A 116 6.39 5.02 -11.94
C GLY A 116 6.63 3.68 -12.63
N ILE A 117 5.71 3.33 -13.53
CA ILE A 117 5.84 2.20 -14.46
C ILE A 117 7.07 2.41 -15.35
N LEU A 118 7.28 3.65 -15.83
CA LEU A 118 8.35 3.94 -16.79
C LEU A 118 9.67 4.31 -16.12
N ASN A 119 10.76 3.91 -16.79
CA ASN A 119 12.13 4.23 -16.40
C ASN A 119 12.55 5.69 -16.63
N ASP A 120 11.67 6.58 -17.09
CA ASP A 120 11.91 8.03 -17.14
C ASP A 120 11.01 8.80 -16.17
N THR A 121 10.09 8.12 -15.48
CA THR A 121 9.25 8.75 -14.46
C THR A 121 10.06 9.03 -13.19
N GLY A 122 9.84 10.20 -12.58
CA GLY A 122 10.45 10.57 -11.29
C GLY A 122 11.89 11.06 -11.37
N VAL A 123 12.42 11.38 -12.55
CA VAL A 123 13.80 11.86 -12.73
C VAL A 123 14.14 13.12 -11.92
N GLN A 124 13.14 13.97 -11.64
CA GLN A 124 13.28 15.17 -10.80
C GLN A 124 13.64 14.86 -9.35
N PHE A 125 13.46 13.61 -8.90
CA PHE A 125 13.76 13.18 -7.54
C PHE A 125 15.18 12.59 -7.38
N LEU A 126 16.03 12.72 -8.41
CA LEU A 126 17.40 12.18 -8.40
C LEU A 126 17.41 10.65 -8.20
N ASN A 127 17.86 10.16 -7.04
CA ASN A 127 18.02 8.74 -6.78
C ASN A 127 16.72 8.12 -6.24
N ILE A 128 16.09 7.26 -7.03
CA ILE A 128 14.90 6.48 -6.64
C ILE A 128 15.06 5.04 -7.12
N ILE A 129 14.48 4.07 -6.43
CA ILE A 129 14.59 2.65 -6.79
C ILE A 129 13.52 2.32 -7.83
N ARG A 130 13.87 2.48 -9.11
CA ARG A 130 12.98 2.18 -10.24
C ARG A 130 12.45 0.75 -10.18
N ILE A 131 11.29 0.50 -10.79
CA ILE A 131 10.61 -0.78 -10.69
C ILE A 131 11.48 -1.97 -11.11
N TYR A 132 12.30 -1.85 -12.17
CA TYR A 132 13.24 -2.92 -12.55
C TYR A 132 14.22 -3.27 -11.42
N ARG A 133 14.64 -2.27 -10.64
CA ARG A 133 15.56 -2.46 -9.52
C ARG A 133 14.86 -2.98 -8.27
N GLN A 134 13.58 -2.65 -8.07
CA GLN A 134 12.78 -3.27 -7.01
C GLN A 134 12.64 -4.79 -7.25
N LEU A 135 12.43 -5.20 -8.52
CA LEU A 135 12.38 -6.61 -8.90
C LEU A 135 13.75 -7.31 -8.72
N GLN A 136 14.85 -6.64 -9.07
CA GLN A 136 16.21 -7.15 -8.80
C GLN A 136 16.47 -7.33 -7.31
N TYR A 137 16.08 -6.36 -6.47
CA TYR A 137 16.18 -6.49 -5.02
C TYR A 137 15.32 -7.62 -4.47
N PHE A 138 14.19 -7.95 -5.13
CA PHE A 138 13.41 -9.12 -4.76
C PHE A 138 14.12 -10.43 -5.10
N GLU A 139 14.82 -10.52 -6.23
CA GLU A 139 15.67 -11.68 -6.56
C GLU A 139 16.82 -11.85 -5.56
N GLU A 140 17.52 -10.76 -5.24
CA GLU A 140 18.58 -10.76 -4.21
C GLU A 140 18.02 -11.15 -2.83
N TYR A 141 16.83 -10.66 -2.50
CA TYR A 141 16.12 -11.05 -1.29
C TYR A 141 15.82 -12.55 -1.25
N GLN A 142 15.31 -13.13 -2.35
CA GLN A 142 15.03 -14.58 -2.42
C GLN A 142 16.30 -15.41 -2.22
N GLN A 143 17.45 -14.97 -2.73
CA GLN A 143 18.74 -15.64 -2.47
C GLN A 143 19.10 -15.63 -0.98
N ARG A 144 18.86 -14.51 -0.30
CA ARG A 144 19.11 -14.38 1.15
C ARG A 144 18.17 -15.26 1.97
N VAL A 145 16.89 -15.36 1.58
CA VAL A 145 15.93 -16.27 2.22
C VAL A 145 16.32 -17.74 1.96
N ALA A 146 16.71 -18.09 0.72
CA ALA A 146 17.16 -19.43 0.37
C ALA A 146 18.41 -19.87 1.16
N ALA A 147 19.30 -18.94 1.48
CA ALA A 147 20.42 -19.21 2.37
C ALA A 147 20.00 -19.49 3.82
N LEU A 148 18.83 -19.02 4.26
CA LEU A 148 18.29 -19.22 5.61
C LEU A 148 17.48 -20.50 5.76
N ILE A 149 16.53 -20.75 4.83
CA ILE A 149 15.55 -21.84 4.96
C ILE A 149 15.64 -22.91 3.85
N GLY A 150 16.54 -22.73 2.88
CA GLY A 150 16.69 -23.61 1.74
C GLY A 150 15.83 -23.20 0.52
N PRO A 151 16.22 -23.58 -0.71
CA PRO A 151 15.53 -23.13 -1.93
C PRO A 151 14.05 -23.55 -2.02
N GLN A 152 13.73 -24.78 -1.62
CA GLN A 152 12.37 -25.33 -1.72
C GLN A 152 11.40 -24.59 -0.79
N GLN A 153 11.83 -24.32 0.45
CA GLN A 153 11.05 -23.57 1.41
C GLN A 153 10.90 -22.10 1.00
N THR A 154 11.93 -21.51 0.39
CA THR A 154 11.83 -20.16 -0.19
C THR A 154 10.81 -20.09 -1.30
N GLU A 155 10.79 -21.07 -2.22
CA GLU A 155 9.78 -21.13 -3.28
C GLU A 155 8.36 -21.22 -2.69
N GLN A 156 8.17 -22.05 -1.65
CA GLN A 156 6.88 -22.16 -0.96
C GLN A 156 6.48 -20.85 -0.26
N LEU A 157 7.43 -20.20 0.44
CA LEU A 157 7.22 -18.92 1.10
C LEU A 157 6.75 -17.87 0.09
N VAL A 158 7.43 -17.78 -1.06
CA VAL A 158 7.12 -16.80 -2.11
C VAL A 158 5.78 -17.09 -2.79
N ASN A 159 5.53 -18.36 -3.15
CA ASN A 159 4.29 -18.77 -3.80
C ASN A 159 3.06 -18.55 -2.90
N LYS A 160 3.21 -18.67 -1.57
CA LYS A 160 2.13 -18.46 -0.59
C LYS A 160 2.03 -17.00 -0.11
N ALA A 161 2.99 -16.15 -0.45
CA ALA A 161 3.02 -14.76 0.01
C ALA A 161 1.87 -13.94 -0.59
N LEU A 162 1.49 -12.88 0.13
CA LEU A 162 0.73 -11.78 -0.45
C LEU A 162 1.71 -10.80 -1.11
N VAL A 163 1.34 -10.27 -2.28
CA VAL A 163 2.10 -9.23 -2.95
C VAL A 163 1.19 -8.02 -3.18
N LEU A 164 1.68 -6.83 -2.91
CA LEU A 164 1.03 -5.55 -3.25
C LEU A 164 1.93 -4.77 -4.19
N ILE A 165 1.38 -4.28 -5.31
CA ILE A 165 2.08 -3.38 -6.22
C ILE A 165 1.24 -2.14 -6.54
N THR A 166 1.85 -0.96 -6.41
CA THR A 166 1.23 0.32 -6.76
C THR A 166 2.10 1.14 -7.72
N LEU A 167 1.57 1.44 -8.91
CA LEU A 167 2.26 2.23 -9.93
C LEU A 167 1.24 3.02 -10.78
N GLY A 168 1.74 3.95 -11.59
CA GLY A 168 0.97 4.65 -12.63
C GLY A 168 0.65 6.11 -12.30
N GLY A 169 0.40 6.44 -11.03
CA GLY A 169 0.04 7.82 -10.64
C GLY A 169 1.16 8.82 -10.98
N ASN A 170 2.40 8.45 -10.66
CA ASN A 170 3.59 9.22 -10.96
C ASN A 170 3.86 9.36 -12.48
N ASP A 171 3.50 8.38 -13.29
CA ASP A 171 3.68 8.47 -14.76
C ASP A 171 2.81 9.58 -15.37
N TYR A 172 1.69 9.90 -14.73
CA TYR A 172 0.88 11.05 -15.11
C TYR A 172 1.36 12.32 -14.43
N VAL A 173 1.33 12.39 -13.10
CA VAL A 173 1.59 13.64 -12.35
C VAL A 173 3.05 14.08 -12.47
N ASN A 174 3.96 13.13 -12.35
CA ASN A 174 5.40 13.35 -12.25
C ASN A 174 6.16 13.06 -13.54
N ASN A 175 5.45 12.85 -14.67
CA ASN A 175 6.05 12.73 -16.01
C ASN A 175 5.17 13.41 -17.08
N TYR A 176 4.01 12.84 -17.43
CA TYR A 176 3.17 13.36 -18.52
C TYR A 176 2.69 14.82 -18.29
N PHE A 177 2.27 15.14 -17.07
CA PHE A 177 1.71 16.44 -16.69
C PHE A 177 2.66 17.33 -15.87
N LEU A 178 3.90 16.88 -15.64
CA LEU A 178 4.88 17.55 -14.78
C LEU A 178 5.14 19.00 -15.21
N VAL A 179 5.30 19.22 -16.52
CA VAL A 179 5.46 20.55 -17.12
C VAL A 179 4.59 20.68 -18.37
N PRO A 180 4.20 21.91 -18.76
CA PRO A 180 3.58 22.15 -20.06
C PRO A 180 4.45 21.57 -21.19
N TYR A 181 3.84 20.78 -22.07
CA TYR A 181 4.53 20.15 -23.20
C TYR A 181 5.72 19.26 -22.80
N SER A 182 5.58 18.49 -21.72
CA SER A 182 6.52 17.43 -21.34
C SER A 182 6.89 16.53 -22.54
N ALA A 183 8.06 15.88 -22.49
CA ALA A 183 8.50 14.98 -23.54
C ALA A 183 7.44 13.91 -23.88
N ARG A 184 6.79 13.33 -22.85
CA ARG A 184 5.73 12.32 -23.04
C ARG A 184 4.43 12.90 -23.60
N SER A 185 4.01 14.09 -23.19
CA SER A 185 2.82 14.73 -23.75
C SER A 185 2.98 15.16 -25.22
N ARG A 186 4.22 15.40 -25.66
CA ARG A 186 4.55 15.65 -27.07
C ARG A 186 4.67 14.38 -27.90
N GLN A 187 5.07 13.28 -27.27
CA GLN A 187 5.25 11.99 -27.94
C GLN A 187 3.92 11.23 -28.12
N PHE A 188 3.03 11.30 -27.14
CA PHE A 188 1.80 10.52 -27.11
C PHE A 188 0.57 11.37 -26.80
N SER A 189 -0.52 11.09 -27.51
CA SER A 189 -1.85 11.49 -27.05
C SER A 189 -2.17 10.81 -25.71
N LEU A 190 -3.04 11.41 -24.89
CA LEU A 190 -3.35 10.86 -23.57
C LEU A 190 -3.87 9.39 -23.62
N PRO A 191 -4.78 9.01 -24.55
CA PRO A 191 -5.19 7.61 -24.69
C PRO A 191 -4.04 6.68 -25.10
N ASP A 192 -3.17 7.10 -26.03
CA ASP A 192 -2.04 6.27 -26.49
C ASP A 192 -1.00 6.09 -25.38
N TYR A 193 -0.78 7.13 -24.57
CA TYR A 193 0.07 7.05 -23.40
C TYR A 193 -0.48 6.05 -22.37
N GLY A 194 -1.80 6.06 -22.11
CA GLY A 194 -2.44 5.07 -21.23
C GLY A 194 -2.26 3.64 -21.71
N ARG A 195 -2.38 3.38 -23.02
CA ARG A 195 -2.11 2.05 -23.60
C ARG A 195 -0.65 1.66 -23.44
N PHE A 196 0.28 2.59 -23.72
CA PHE A 196 1.71 2.36 -23.56
C PHE A 196 2.06 1.99 -22.10
N LEU A 197 1.53 2.73 -21.12
CA LEU A 197 1.74 2.42 -19.71
C LEU A 197 1.24 1.03 -19.34
N VAL A 198 0.05 0.63 -19.78
CA VAL A 198 -0.49 -0.69 -19.48
C VAL A 198 0.33 -1.81 -20.11
N THR A 199 0.84 -1.61 -21.33
CA THR A 199 1.77 -2.57 -21.97
C THR A 199 3.07 -2.73 -21.18
N GLU A 200 3.65 -1.64 -20.67
CA GLU A 200 4.86 -1.75 -19.82
C GLU A 200 4.55 -2.33 -18.45
N TYR A 201 3.37 -2.04 -17.87
CA TYR A 201 2.96 -2.62 -16.60
C TYR A 201 2.71 -4.14 -16.72
N GLN A 202 2.14 -4.60 -17.84
CA GLN A 202 1.98 -6.04 -18.09
C GLN A 202 3.31 -6.79 -17.95
N LYS A 203 4.40 -6.28 -18.55
CA LYS A 203 5.74 -6.89 -18.45
C LYS A 203 6.24 -6.97 -17.01
N ILE A 204 5.96 -5.96 -16.20
CA ILE A 204 6.32 -5.94 -14.77
C ILE A 204 5.54 -7.02 -14.01
N LEU A 205 4.25 -7.18 -14.29
CA LEU A 205 3.41 -8.21 -13.67
C LEU A 205 3.83 -9.62 -14.10
N GLU A 206 4.09 -9.83 -15.39
CA GLU A 206 4.66 -11.09 -15.93
C GLU A 206 5.96 -11.43 -15.21
N ARG A 207 6.86 -10.45 -15.02
CA ARG A 207 8.11 -10.66 -14.28
C ARG A 207 7.87 -11.02 -12.81
N LEU A 208 6.91 -10.40 -12.13
CA LEU A 208 6.54 -10.81 -10.76
C LEU A 208 6.04 -12.26 -10.70
N TYR A 209 5.25 -12.68 -11.69
CA TYR A 209 4.78 -14.06 -11.81
C TYR A 209 5.93 -15.04 -12.04
N GLU A 210 6.87 -14.73 -12.93
CA GLU A 210 8.10 -15.50 -13.14
C GLU A 210 8.93 -15.64 -11.85
N LEU A 211 8.93 -14.60 -11.02
CA LEU A 211 9.60 -14.59 -9.71
C LEU A 211 8.83 -15.31 -8.59
N GLY A 212 7.71 -15.99 -8.92
CA GLY A 212 6.97 -16.84 -7.99
C GLY A 212 5.73 -16.19 -7.37
N ALA A 213 5.39 -14.94 -7.68
CA ALA A 213 4.20 -14.32 -7.11
C ALA A 213 2.91 -15.02 -7.60
N ARG A 214 1.99 -15.38 -6.68
CA ARG A 214 0.71 -16.04 -7.00
C ARG A 214 -0.53 -15.34 -6.45
N ARG A 215 -0.36 -14.34 -5.59
CA ARG A 215 -1.42 -13.50 -5.02
C ARG A 215 -1.00 -12.04 -5.07
N VAL A 216 -1.29 -11.36 -6.17
CA VAL A 216 -0.79 -10.01 -6.43
C VAL A 216 -1.95 -9.01 -6.47
N ILE A 217 -2.03 -8.15 -5.46
CA ILE A 217 -2.91 -6.99 -5.45
C ILE A 217 -2.26 -5.91 -6.32
N VAL A 218 -2.91 -5.57 -7.43
CA VAL A 218 -2.46 -4.54 -8.38
C VAL A 218 -3.37 -3.33 -8.23
N THR A 219 -2.84 -2.22 -7.73
CA THR A 219 -3.65 -1.00 -7.57
C THR A 219 -3.67 -0.17 -8.84
N GLY A 220 -4.85 0.30 -9.23
CA GLY A 220 -4.97 1.40 -10.18
C GLY A 220 -4.58 2.75 -9.60
N THR A 221 -4.88 3.81 -10.35
CA THR A 221 -4.69 5.19 -9.89
C THR A 221 -5.94 5.72 -9.17
N GLY A 222 -5.74 6.57 -8.16
CA GLY A 222 -6.82 7.38 -7.59
C GLY A 222 -7.28 8.51 -8.53
N PRO A 223 -8.28 9.31 -8.14
CA PRO A 223 -8.69 10.51 -8.88
C PRO A 223 -7.63 11.61 -8.73
N MET A 224 -6.56 11.52 -9.53
CA MET A 224 -5.37 12.35 -9.42
C MET A 224 -5.68 13.85 -9.45
N GLY A 225 -6.64 14.29 -10.25
CA GLY A 225 -7.01 15.71 -10.34
C GLY A 225 -7.66 16.27 -9.08
N CYS A 226 -8.02 15.42 -8.12
CA CYS A 226 -8.64 15.82 -6.86
C CYS A 226 -7.65 15.96 -5.70
N VAL A 227 -6.38 15.57 -5.87
CA VAL A 227 -5.38 15.72 -4.81
C VAL A 227 -5.07 17.21 -4.58
N PRO A 228 -4.74 17.62 -3.34
CA PRO A 228 -4.56 19.04 -3.01
C PRO A 228 -3.54 19.77 -3.91
N ALA A 229 -2.47 19.10 -4.37
CA ALA A 229 -1.51 19.70 -5.31
C ALA A 229 -2.12 20.09 -6.67
N GLU A 230 -2.94 19.21 -7.24
CA GLU A 230 -3.64 19.48 -8.51
C GLU A 230 -4.71 20.55 -8.32
N LEU A 231 -5.35 20.59 -7.14
CA LEU A 231 -6.27 21.67 -6.79
C LEU A 231 -5.54 23.02 -6.70
N ALA A 232 -4.38 23.06 -6.04
CA ALA A 232 -3.59 24.27 -5.87
C ALA A 232 -3.09 24.86 -7.19
N THR A 233 -2.77 24.02 -8.16
CA THR A 233 -2.12 24.43 -9.42
C THR A 233 -3.09 24.56 -10.60
N ARG A 234 -4.21 23.82 -10.62
CA ARG A 234 -5.12 23.77 -11.77
C ARG A 234 -6.56 24.17 -11.46
N SER A 235 -6.96 24.23 -10.20
CA SER A 235 -8.32 24.57 -9.83
C SER A 235 -8.55 26.08 -9.77
N ARG A 236 -9.78 26.51 -10.11
CA ARG A 236 -10.22 27.91 -9.95
C ARG A 236 -11.07 28.12 -8.70
N GLY A 237 -11.70 27.07 -8.19
CA GLY A 237 -12.66 27.13 -7.07
C GLY A 237 -12.76 25.82 -6.28
N GLY A 238 -11.71 24.99 -6.32
CA GLY A 238 -11.63 23.73 -5.57
C GLY A 238 -12.36 22.57 -6.25
N GLN A 239 -12.66 22.69 -7.55
CA GLN A 239 -13.03 21.57 -8.41
C GLN A 239 -11.79 20.75 -8.79
N CYS A 240 -11.95 19.44 -8.94
CA CYS A 240 -10.87 18.58 -9.41
C CYS A 240 -10.42 18.96 -10.83
N ALA A 241 -9.13 18.82 -11.11
CA ALA A 241 -8.55 19.06 -12.41
C ALA A 241 -9.03 18.01 -13.44
N THR A 242 -9.54 18.48 -14.58
CA THR A 242 -10.15 17.62 -15.59
C THR A 242 -9.16 16.65 -16.23
N GLU A 243 -7.99 17.13 -16.68
CA GLU A 243 -7.06 16.30 -17.46
C GLU A 243 -6.42 15.15 -16.65
N PRO A 244 -5.92 15.37 -15.42
CA PRO A 244 -5.44 14.24 -14.60
C PRO A 244 -6.55 13.24 -14.24
N ASN A 245 -7.78 13.69 -13.98
CA ASN A 245 -8.90 12.76 -13.74
C ASN A 245 -9.30 11.99 -15.00
N LYS A 246 -9.26 12.62 -16.17
CA LYS A 246 -9.48 11.94 -17.45
C LYS A 246 -8.41 10.88 -17.70
N ALA A 247 -7.16 11.15 -17.33
CA ALA A 247 -6.08 10.18 -17.42
C ALA A 247 -6.35 8.94 -16.55
N ALA A 248 -6.73 9.12 -15.28
CA ALA A 248 -7.13 8.02 -14.40
C ALA A 248 -8.30 7.21 -14.97
N ALA A 249 -9.32 7.90 -15.49
CA ALA A 249 -10.51 7.28 -16.08
C ALA A 249 -10.23 6.48 -17.36
N LEU A 250 -9.15 6.81 -18.08
CA LEU A 250 -8.67 6.03 -19.23
C LEU A 250 -7.79 4.86 -18.79
N PHE A 251 -6.89 5.09 -17.84
CA PHE A 251 -5.89 4.11 -17.41
C PHE A 251 -6.50 2.92 -16.65
N ASN A 252 -7.36 3.19 -15.67
CA ASN A 252 -7.85 2.14 -14.77
C ASN A 252 -8.66 1.04 -15.48
N PRO A 253 -9.56 1.33 -16.44
CA PRO A 253 -10.23 0.29 -17.22
C PRO A 253 -9.27 -0.54 -18.08
N LEU A 254 -8.25 0.10 -18.70
CA LEU A 254 -7.24 -0.60 -19.48
C LEU A 254 -6.40 -1.55 -18.59
N LEU A 255 -6.04 -1.10 -17.40
CA LEU A 255 -5.34 -1.92 -16.40
C LEU A 255 -6.18 -3.13 -15.99
N ALA A 256 -7.45 -2.93 -15.67
CA ALA A 256 -8.36 -4.01 -15.29
C ALA A 256 -8.53 -5.04 -16.41
N GLN A 257 -8.68 -4.58 -17.66
CA GLN A 257 -8.77 -5.46 -18.83
C GLN A 257 -7.48 -6.26 -19.04
N MET A 258 -6.32 -5.62 -18.91
CA MET A 258 -5.03 -6.30 -19.04
C MET A 258 -4.85 -7.37 -17.95
N ILE A 259 -5.20 -7.06 -16.69
CA ILE A 259 -5.16 -8.01 -15.59
C ILE A 259 -6.04 -9.23 -15.87
N GLN A 260 -7.26 -9.00 -16.36
CA GLN A 260 -8.17 -10.09 -16.73
C GLN A 260 -7.57 -10.97 -17.84
N GLN A 261 -6.99 -10.35 -18.88
CA GLN A 261 -6.35 -11.10 -19.95
C GLN A 261 -5.16 -11.92 -19.44
N LEU A 262 -4.32 -11.33 -18.59
CA LEU A 262 -3.15 -12.00 -18.04
C LEU A 262 -3.54 -13.21 -17.17
N ASN A 263 -4.57 -13.09 -16.34
CA ASN A 263 -5.09 -14.22 -15.57
C ASN A 263 -5.69 -15.31 -16.49
N ASN A 264 -6.39 -14.94 -17.57
CA ASN A 264 -6.92 -15.90 -18.53
C ASN A 264 -5.79 -16.67 -19.23
N ASP A 265 -4.72 -15.98 -19.62
CA ASP A 265 -3.56 -16.59 -20.28
C ASP A 265 -2.79 -17.53 -19.33
N ILE A 266 -2.75 -17.20 -18.03
CA ILE A 266 -2.18 -18.05 -16.98
C ILE A 266 -3.11 -19.22 -16.63
N GLY A 267 -4.42 -19.06 -16.77
CA GLY A 267 -5.43 -20.03 -16.35
C GLY A 267 -5.73 -20.01 -14.84
N SER A 268 -5.38 -18.94 -14.13
CA SER A 268 -5.72 -18.76 -12.71
C SER A 268 -5.76 -17.29 -12.30
N ASP A 269 -6.51 -16.98 -11.24
CA ASP A 269 -6.63 -15.63 -10.67
C ASP A 269 -5.39 -15.27 -9.81
N VAL A 270 -4.27 -14.96 -10.47
CA VAL A 270 -3.03 -14.54 -9.82
C VAL A 270 -3.08 -13.07 -9.43
N PHE A 271 -3.55 -12.23 -10.35
CA PHE A 271 -3.58 -10.78 -10.23
C PHE A 271 -4.99 -10.31 -9.87
N ILE A 272 -5.09 -9.49 -8.84
CA ILE A 272 -6.35 -8.95 -8.33
C ILE A 272 -6.30 -7.44 -8.48
N ALA A 273 -7.21 -6.89 -9.27
CA ALA A 273 -7.29 -5.45 -9.51
C ALA A 273 -7.93 -4.76 -8.30
N ALA A 274 -7.21 -3.84 -7.67
CA ALA A 274 -7.72 -2.98 -6.61
C ALA A 274 -8.16 -1.63 -7.19
N ASN A 275 -9.45 -1.32 -7.06
CA ASN A 275 -10.07 -0.11 -7.55
C ASN A 275 -9.88 1.05 -6.55
N THR A 276 -8.65 1.53 -6.47
CA THR A 276 -8.28 2.68 -5.65
C THR A 276 -8.99 3.96 -6.10
N ALA A 277 -9.36 4.09 -7.38
CA ALA A 277 -10.19 5.21 -7.86
C ALA A 277 -11.53 5.28 -7.14
N GLN A 278 -12.26 4.17 -7.05
CA GLN A 278 -13.54 4.15 -6.33
C GLN A 278 -13.33 4.39 -4.84
N SER A 279 -12.34 3.72 -4.24
CA SER A 279 -12.02 3.85 -2.80
C SER A 279 -11.79 5.32 -2.40
N HIS A 280 -11.04 6.06 -3.22
CA HIS A 280 -10.80 7.49 -3.00
C HIS A 280 -12.01 8.36 -3.34
N LYS A 281 -12.73 8.03 -4.42
CA LYS A 281 -13.88 8.80 -4.89
C LYS A 281 -14.95 8.91 -3.81
N ASP A 282 -15.18 7.86 -3.03
CA ASP A 282 -16.22 7.86 -1.99
C ASP A 282 -15.98 8.97 -0.96
N PHE A 283 -14.83 8.99 -0.30
CA PHE A 283 -14.52 10.02 0.70
C PHE A 283 -14.16 11.38 0.08
N ILE A 284 -13.81 11.44 -1.20
CA ILE A 284 -13.64 12.72 -1.90
C ILE A 284 -14.99 13.38 -2.17
N SER A 285 -15.97 12.59 -2.61
CA SER A 285 -17.30 13.07 -3.01
C SER A 285 -18.20 13.39 -1.82
N ASP A 286 -18.08 12.62 -0.73
CA ASP A 286 -18.79 12.86 0.52
C ASP A 286 -17.86 12.71 1.73
N PRO A 287 -16.96 13.69 1.99
CA PRO A 287 -16.01 13.59 3.10
C PRO A 287 -16.69 13.43 4.47
N GLN A 288 -17.89 14.01 4.66
CA GLN A 288 -18.57 13.99 5.95
C GLN A 288 -19.08 12.59 6.31
N ALA A 289 -19.54 11.81 5.33
CA ALA A 289 -19.91 10.40 5.56
C ALA A 289 -18.75 9.55 6.11
N PHE A 290 -17.51 9.94 5.81
CA PHE A 290 -16.29 9.29 6.30
C PHE A 290 -15.67 10.02 7.51
N GLY A 291 -16.40 11.00 8.08
CA GLY A 291 -15.98 11.78 9.24
C GLY A 291 -14.82 12.73 8.97
N PHE A 292 -14.60 13.11 7.70
CA PHE A 292 -13.68 14.16 7.32
C PHE A 292 -14.41 15.51 7.23
N VAL A 293 -13.75 16.58 7.67
CA VAL A 293 -14.24 17.95 7.46
C VAL A 293 -13.95 18.44 6.05
N THR A 294 -12.95 17.86 5.39
CA THR A 294 -12.59 18.19 4.01
C THR A 294 -11.80 17.06 3.35
N SER A 295 -12.01 16.92 2.04
CA SER A 295 -11.20 16.11 1.12
C SER A 295 -10.36 16.96 0.17
N LYS A 296 -10.38 18.29 0.31
CA LYS A 296 -9.74 19.21 -0.63
C LYS A 296 -8.47 19.86 -0.11
N ILE A 297 -8.38 20.06 1.20
CA ILE A 297 -7.26 20.74 1.85
C ILE A 297 -6.43 19.66 2.55
N ALA A 298 -5.11 19.65 2.34
CA ALA A 298 -4.21 18.76 3.07
C ALA A 298 -4.06 19.20 4.53
N CYS A 299 -3.86 18.24 5.44
CA CYS A 299 -3.59 18.56 6.84
C CYS A 299 -2.26 19.32 7.01
N CYS A 300 -1.22 18.88 6.31
CA CYS A 300 0.10 19.47 6.29
C CYS A 300 0.41 20.08 4.92
N GLY A 301 0.87 21.32 4.88
CA GLY A 301 1.42 21.91 3.67
C GLY A 301 1.36 23.43 3.67
N GLN A 302 1.46 24.04 2.48
CA GLN A 302 1.41 25.48 2.31
C GLN A 302 0.68 25.89 1.03
N GLY A 303 0.36 27.18 0.94
CA GLY A 303 -0.35 27.75 -0.20
C GLY A 303 -1.81 27.30 -0.31
N PRO A 304 -2.45 27.55 -1.47
CA PRO A 304 -3.81 27.11 -1.72
C PRO A 304 -3.98 25.62 -1.44
N TYR A 305 -5.05 25.25 -0.72
CA TYR A 305 -5.37 23.88 -0.35
C TYR A 305 -4.28 23.12 0.44
N ASN A 306 -3.28 23.82 0.99
CA ASN A 306 -2.05 23.21 1.51
C ASN A 306 -1.36 22.29 0.47
N GLY A 307 -1.55 22.57 -0.82
CA GLY A 307 -1.11 21.71 -1.93
C GLY A 307 0.25 22.05 -2.52
N VAL A 308 1.01 23.00 -1.96
CA VAL A 308 2.27 23.45 -2.56
C VAL A 308 3.47 22.89 -1.78
N GLY A 309 4.43 22.27 -2.48
CA GLY A 309 5.69 21.81 -1.89
C GLY A 309 5.54 20.66 -0.88
N LEU A 310 6.66 20.17 -0.34
CA LEU A 310 6.62 19.11 0.67
C LEU A 310 6.14 19.64 2.03
N CYS A 311 5.65 18.72 2.84
CA CYS A 311 5.35 18.97 4.24
C CYS A 311 6.67 19.08 5.04
N THR A 312 6.84 20.17 5.78
CA THR A 312 8.06 20.51 6.53
C THR A 312 7.68 21.06 7.92
N PRO A 313 8.64 21.26 8.85
CA PRO A 313 8.35 21.89 10.14
C PRO A 313 7.80 23.32 10.03
N ALA A 314 7.99 24.00 8.90
CA ALA A 314 7.46 25.34 8.64
C ALA A 314 6.08 25.35 7.95
N SER A 315 5.55 24.17 7.60
CA SER A 315 4.25 24.05 6.95
C SER A 315 3.09 24.33 7.91
N ASN A 316 1.94 24.72 7.37
CA ASN A 316 0.70 24.70 8.14
C ASN A 316 0.41 23.25 8.52
N LEU A 317 -0.02 23.02 9.77
CA LEU A 317 -0.43 21.71 10.26
C LEU A 317 -1.82 21.80 10.89
N CYS A 318 -2.72 20.91 10.48
CA CYS A 318 -4.07 20.88 11.00
C CYS A 318 -4.11 20.45 12.48
N ALA A 319 -5.10 20.95 13.22
CA ALA A 319 -5.24 20.67 14.66
C ALA A 319 -5.77 19.26 14.96
N ASP A 320 -6.54 18.64 14.05
CA ASP A 320 -7.02 17.25 14.14
C ASP A 320 -6.84 16.50 12.81
N ARG A 321 -5.80 15.67 12.73
CA ARG A 321 -5.44 14.88 11.53
C ARG A 321 -6.51 13.86 11.15
N SER A 322 -7.28 13.37 12.13
CA SER A 322 -8.39 12.43 11.89
C SER A 322 -9.58 13.05 11.15
N LYS A 323 -9.58 14.37 10.94
CA LYS A 323 -10.61 15.10 10.20
C LYS A 323 -10.24 15.39 8.74
N TYR A 324 -9.04 15.02 8.29
CA TYR A 324 -8.56 15.33 6.95
C TYR A 324 -8.34 14.06 6.15
N ALA A 325 -8.81 14.04 4.89
CA ALA A 325 -8.57 12.89 4.01
C ALA A 325 -7.11 12.83 3.53
N PHE A 326 -6.51 13.99 3.24
CA PHE A 326 -5.13 14.10 2.77
C PHE A 326 -4.21 14.58 3.89
N TRP A 327 -3.09 13.88 4.06
CA TRP A 327 -2.01 14.27 4.95
C TRP A 327 -1.24 15.43 4.35
N ASP A 328 -0.74 15.27 3.13
CA ASP A 328 0.07 16.25 2.41
C ASP A 328 -0.53 16.50 1.00
N PRO A 329 0.15 17.21 0.08
CA PRO A 329 -0.42 17.54 -1.22
C PRO A 329 -0.86 16.36 -2.11
N PHE A 330 -0.39 15.15 -1.81
CA PHE A 330 -0.68 13.95 -2.62
C PHE A 330 -1.17 12.77 -1.79
N HIS A 331 -0.68 12.63 -0.56
CA HIS A 331 -0.80 11.39 0.19
C HIS A 331 -1.94 11.42 1.21
N PRO A 332 -2.66 10.31 1.37
CA PRO A 332 -3.73 10.16 2.37
C PRO A 332 -3.21 10.20 3.81
N THR A 333 -4.07 10.63 4.74
CA THR A 333 -3.85 10.41 6.17
C THR A 333 -3.94 8.92 6.52
N GLU A 334 -3.41 8.51 7.67
CA GLU A 334 -3.60 7.16 8.20
C GLU A 334 -5.09 6.79 8.26
N LYS A 335 -5.96 7.71 8.65
CA LYS A 335 -7.41 7.45 8.68
C LYS A 335 -7.95 7.14 7.29
N ALA A 336 -7.57 7.90 6.27
CA ALA A 336 -7.96 7.60 4.89
C ALA A 336 -7.37 6.27 4.41
N ASN A 337 -6.12 5.96 4.75
CA ASN A 337 -5.52 4.64 4.48
C ASN A 337 -6.32 3.51 5.13
N ARG A 338 -6.77 3.68 6.38
CA ARG A 338 -7.60 2.68 7.08
C ARG A 338 -8.94 2.46 6.40
N ILE A 339 -9.58 3.50 5.88
CA ILE A 339 -10.81 3.39 5.08
C ILE A 339 -10.55 2.63 3.78
N ILE A 340 -9.47 2.97 3.06
CA ILE A 340 -9.10 2.27 1.81
C ILE A 340 -8.89 0.79 2.11
N VAL A 341 -8.09 0.45 3.12
CA VAL A 341 -7.84 -0.95 3.47
C VAL A 341 -9.12 -1.66 3.93
N GLU A 342 -10.00 -1.02 4.68
CA GLU A 342 -11.31 -1.58 5.03
C GLU A 342 -12.13 -1.95 3.79
N GLN A 343 -12.17 -1.08 2.78
CA GLN A 343 -12.85 -1.34 1.51
C GLN A 343 -12.17 -2.47 0.71
N LEU A 344 -10.84 -2.57 0.74
CA LEU A 344 -10.13 -3.70 0.11
C LEU A 344 -10.41 -5.03 0.82
N PHE A 345 -10.56 -5.02 2.14
CA PHE A 345 -10.86 -6.24 2.91
C PHE A 345 -12.29 -6.71 2.75
N ASN A 346 -13.25 -5.79 2.92
CA ASN A 346 -14.67 -6.12 3.13
C ASN A 346 -15.57 -5.69 1.96
N GLY A 347 -15.04 -4.92 1.01
CA GLY A 347 -15.78 -4.46 -0.15
C GLY A 347 -16.15 -5.59 -1.12
N ASP A 348 -17.12 -5.31 -1.98
CA ASP A 348 -17.49 -6.18 -3.08
C ASP A 348 -16.59 -5.97 -4.31
N SER A 349 -17.01 -6.50 -5.46
CA SER A 349 -16.26 -6.39 -6.72
C SER A 349 -16.07 -4.95 -7.21
N THR A 350 -16.80 -3.97 -6.65
CA THR A 350 -16.60 -2.55 -6.93
C THR A 350 -15.20 -2.10 -6.49
N TYR A 351 -14.67 -2.65 -5.39
CA TYR A 351 -13.39 -2.26 -4.80
C TYR A 351 -12.24 -3.20 -5.18
N MET A 352 -12.51 -4.49 -5.36
CA MET A 352 -11.50 -5.47 -5.78
C MET A 352 -12.09 -6.55 -6.69
N THR A 353 -11.46 -6.81 -7.82
CA THR A 353 -11.90 -7.83 -8.79
C THR A 353 -10.76 -8.82 -9.06
N PRO A 354 -11.02 -10.15 -9.05
CA PRO A 354 -12.32 -10.81 -8.95
C PRO A 354 -12.86 -10.99 -7.51
N MET A 355 -12.04 -10.71 -6.50
CA MET A 355 -12.38 -10.96 -5.10
C MET A 355 -11.68 -9.96 -4.17
N ASN A 356 -12.24 -9.77 -2.98
CA ASN A 356 -11.65 -8.92 -1.95
C ASN A 356 -10.53 -9.63 -1.17
N LEU A 357 -9.81 -8.86 -0.36
CA LEU A 357 -8.65 -9.37 0.37
C LEU A 357 -9.03 -10.42 1.43
N SER A 358 -10.21 -10.32 2.07
CA SER A 358 -10.65 -11.36 3.01
C SER A 358 -10.81 -12.73 2.34
N THR A 359 -11.34 -12.75 1.10
CA THR A 359 -11.45 -13.97 0.28
C THR A 359 -10.08 -14.50 -0.14
N ILE A 360 -9.16 -13.63 -0.57
CA ILE A 360 -7.77 -14.02 -0.92
C ILE A 360 -7.10 -14.76 0.25
N LEU A 361 -7.26 -14.24 1.47
CA LEU A 361 -6.63 -14.82 2.66
C LEU A 361 -7.30 -16.12 3.12
N ALA A 362 -8.56 -16.34 2.77
CA ALA A 362 -9.28 -17.58 3.09
C ALA A 362 -8.92 -18.72 2.14
N LEU A 363 -8.75 -18.44 0.83
CA LEU A 363 -8.50 -19.47 -0.20
C LEU A 363 -7.25 -20.31 0.02
N ASP A 364 -6.24 -19.79 0.75
CA ASP A 364 -5.00 -20.54 1.01
C ASP A 364 -4.96 -21.20 2.40
N LYS A 365 -6.07 -21.18 3.16
CA LYS A 365 -6.19 -21.96 4.41
C LYS A 365 -6.55 -23.43 4.15
N ASP A 366 -7.01 -23.75 2.94
CA ASP A 366 -7.53 -25.07 2.56
C ASP A 366 -6.54 -25.87 1.67
N VAL A 367 -5.26 -25.46 1.58
CA VAL A 367 -4.20 -26.14 0.78
C VAL A 367 -3.04 -26.63 1.62
#